data_AF-A0AAV6Z7L3-F1
#
_entry.id   AF-A0AAV6Z7L3-F1
#
_cell.length_a   1.000
_cell.length_b   1.000
_cell.length_c   1.000
_cell.angle_alpha   90.00
_cell.angle_beta   90.00
_cell.angle_gamma   90.00
#
_symmetry.space_group_name_H-M   'P 1'
#
loop_
_entity.id
_entity.type
_entity.pdbx_description
1 polymer ?
#
loop_
_entity_poly.entity_id
_entity_poly.type
_entity_poly.pdbx_seq_one_letter_code
_entity_poly.pdbx_strand_id
1 'polypeptide(L)'
;FLGKWYLLSVASQCNYLKTNNHRVEATILKASMSKDRRGQEAMAVSTFRKLDGICWEIKHSYQPSKSSNSRFTLKAKGYQGSLDMVVGETDYQNYAILYYQRRNKITIKLYGRKTTVSEEIYRKLDDLAGKQGIDVENIYPFPAYGFCESADEFHILD
;
A
#
# COMPACT_ATOMS: atom_id res chain seq x y z
N PHE A 1 4.47 11.38 4.58
CA PHE A 1 3.49 10.29 4.34
C PHE A 1 2.90 9.70 5.64
N LEU A 2 3.22 10.21 6.84
CA LEU A 2 2.69 9.65 8.09
C LEU A 2 1.18 9.84 8.25
N GLY A 3 0.56 9.05 9.12
CA GLY A 3 -0.87 9.08 9.44
C GLY A 3 -1.70 8.06 8.65
N LYS A 4 -3.02 8.26 8.67
CA LYS A 4 -4.03 7.39 8.04
C LYS A 4 -4.18 7.70 6.55
N TRP A 5 -4.36 6.66 5.75
CA TRP A 5 -4.56 6.68 4.31
C TRP A 5 -5.56 5.60 3.88
N TYR A 6 -6.45 5.92 2.95
CA TYR A 6 -7.38 4.96 2.33
C TYR A 6 -6.80 4.47 1.01
N LEU A 7 -6.79 3.16 0.78
CA LEU A 7 -6.41 2.61 -0.51
C LEU A 7 -7.55 2.80 -1.50
N LEU A 8 -7.30 3.51 -2.59
CA LEU A 8 -8.33 3.86 -3.57
C LEU A 8 -8.25 3.00 -4.83
N SER A 9 -7.03 2.75 -5.32
CA SER A 9 -6.83 1.94 -6.52
C SER A 9 -5.44 1.30 -6.55
N VAL A 10 -5.33 0.17 -7.24
CA VAL A 10 -4.09 -0.59 -7.41
C VAL A 10 -3.88 -0.94 -8.87
N ALA A 11 -2.78 -0.48 -9.47
CA ALA A 11 -2.32 -0.93 -10.78
C ALA A 11 -1.32 -2.07 -10.61
N SER A 12 -1.63 -3.28 -11.09
CA SER A 12 -0.78 -4.46 -10.89
C SER A 12 -1.06 -5.60 -11.87
N GLN A 13 -0.01 -6.27 -12.34
CA GLN A 13 -0.14 -7.53 -13.07
C GLN A 13 -0.26 -8.77 -12.15
N CYS A 14 -0.58 -8.59 -10.87
CA CYS A 14 -0.73 -9.68 -9.92
C CYS A 14 -1.89 -10.61 -10.29
N ASN A 15 -1.61 -11.90 -10.52
CA ASN A 15 -2.61 -12.91 -10.87
C ASN A 15 -3.77 -12.99 -9.87
N TYR A 16 -3.50 -12.79 -8.57
CA TYR A 16 -4.55 -12.78 -7.55
C TYR A 16 -5.55 -11.64 -7.79
N LEU A 17 -5.07 -10.43 -8.11
CA LEU A 17 -5.95 -9.30 -8.40
C LEU A 17 -6.69 -9.49 -9.72
N LYS A 18 -6.04 -10.00 -10.77
CA LYS A 18 -6.71 -10.34 -12.04
C LYS A 18 -7.94 -11.23 -11.83
N THR A 19 -7.83 -12.22 -10.94
CA THR A 19 -8.88 -13.22 -10.70
C THR A 19 -9.85 -12.87 -9.58
N ASN A 20 -9.42 -12.09 -8.59
CA ASN A 20 -10.19 -11.81 -7.37
C ASN A 20 -10.46 -10.32 -7.14
N ASN A 21 -10.35 -9.47 -8.17
CA ASN A 21 -10.64 -8.03 -8.03
C ASN A 21 -12.04 -7.76 -7.47
N HIS A 22 -13.04 -8.59 -7.80
CA HIS A 22 -14.40 -8.49 -7.27
C HIS A 22 -14.52 -8.77 -5.76
N ARG A 23 -13.45 -9.23 -5.09
CA ARG A 23 -13.40 -9.54 -3.66
C ARG A 23 -12.40 -8.67 -2.90
N VAL A 24 -11.93 -7.58 -3.51
CA VAL A 24 -11.02 -6.68 -2.78
C VAL A 24 -11.77 -6.00 -1.64
N GLU A 25 -11.07 -5.85 -0.52
CA GLU A 25 -11.66 -5.32 0.71
C GLU A 25 -11.20 -3.88 0.96
N ALA A 26 -12.09 -3.08 1.54
CA ALA A 26 -11.79 -1.71 1.94
C ALA A 26 -10.58 -1.69 2.87
N THR A 27 -9.52 -0.98 2.46
CA THR A 27 -8.21 -1.06 3.10
C THR A 27 -7.75 0.30 3.61
N ILE A 28 -7.33 0.35 4.87
CA ILE A 28 -6.67 1.51 5.48
C ILE A 28 -5.20 1.19 5.71
N LEU A 29 -4.33 2.17 5.45
CA LEU A 29 -2.94 2.16 5.85
C LEU A 29 -2.72 3.25 6.92
N LYS A 30 -2.09 2.89 8.04
CA LYS A 30 -1.59 3.84 9.05
C LYS A 30 -0.07 3.77 9.09
N ALA A 31 0.59 4.88 8.79
CA ALA A 31 2.05 5.00 8.82
C ALA A 31 2.51 5.85 10.00
N SER A 32 3.52 5.39 10.74
CA SER A 32 4.17 6.13 11.81
C SER A 32 5.69 5.92 11.76
N MET A 33 6.43 6.83 12.39
CA MET A 33 7.85 6.60 12.64
C MET A 33 8.01 5.80 13.93
N SER A 34 8.91 4.82 13.89
CA SER A 34 9.22 3.93 15.00
C SER A 34 10.72 3.67 15.04
N LYS A 35 11.18 2.99 16.10
CA LYS A 35 12.49 2.36 16.12
C LYS A 35 12.33 0.87 15.91
N ASP A 36 13.18 0.28 15.08
CA ASP A 36 13.23 -1.17 14.93
C ASP A 36 13.82 -1.85 16.18
N ARG A 37 13.91 -3.19 16.16
CA ARG A 37 14.47 -3.98 17.28
C ARG A 37 15.94 -3.66 17.59
N ARG A 38 16.65 -2.98 16.69
CA ARG A 38 18.05 -2.57 16.83
C ARG A 38 18.19 -1.09 17.18
N GLY A 39 17.08 -0.38 17.42
CA GLY A 39 17.05 1.03 17.74
C GLY A 39 17.19 1.97 16.53
N GLN A 40 17.17 1.45 15.30
CA GLN A 40 17.27 2.24 14.07
C GLN A 40 15.90 2.80 13.68
N GLU A 41 15.87 3.99 13.09
CA GLU A 41 14.61 4.58 12.61
C GLU A 41 14.00 3.74 11.48
N ALA A 42 12.73 3.39 11.65
CA ALA A 42 11.97 2.62 10.68
C ALA A 42 10.54 3.15 10.58
N MET A 43 9.96 3.07 9.39
CA MET A 43 8.54 3.38 9.19
C MET A 43 7.70 2.16 9.57
N ALA A 44 6.93 2.28 10.65
CA ALA A 44 5.92 1.29 11.00
C ALA A 44 4.67 1.55 10.16
N VAL A 45 4.17 0.50 9.51
CA VAL A 45 2.99 0.55 8.64
C VAL A 45 2.02 -0.53 9.09
N SER A 46 0.86 -0.12 9.59
CA SER A 46 -0.26 -1.01 9.89
C SER A 46 -1.28 -0.94 8.76
N THR A 47 -1.60 -2.08 8.17
CA THR A 47 -2.64 -2.21 7.14
C THR A 47 -3.85 -2.89 7.74
N PHE A 48 -5.01 -2.23 7.68
CA PHE A 48 -6.27 -2.75 8.16
C PHE A 48 -7.15 -3.15 6.99
N ARG A 49 -7.62 -4.39 6.99
CA ARG A 49 -8.57 -4.90 5.99
C ARG A 49 -9.42 -6.00 6.58
N LYS A 50 -10.54 -6.30 5.93
CA LYS A 50 -11.31 -7.50 6.26
C LYS A 50 -10.70 -8.74 5.63
N LEU A 51 -10.89 -9.86 6.29
CA LEU A 51 -10.78 -11.20 5.73
C LEU A 51 -11.95 -12.00 6.30
N ASP A 52 -12.82 -12.48 5.41
CA ASP A 52 -14.06 -13.20 5.77
C ASP A 52 -14.92 -12.45 6.81
N GLY A 53 -15.03 -11.12 6.63
CA GLY A 53 -15.82 -10.23 7.49
C GLY A 53 -15.13 -9.79 8.78
N ILE A 54 -14.00 -10.40 9.15
CA ILE A 54 -13.24 -10.08 10.37
C ILE A 54 -12.16 -9.04 10.06
N CYS A 55 -11.97 -8.06 10.94
CA CYS A 55 -10.95 -7.04 10.79
C CYS A 55 -9.56 -7.56 11.21
N TRP A 56 -8.60 -7.45 10.30
CA TRP A 56 -7.20 -7.80 10.53
C TRP A 56 -6.30 -6.58 10.49
N GLU A 57 -5.31 -6.55 11.37
CA GLU A 57 -4.17 -5.62 11.32
C GLU A 57 -2.92 -6.37 10.86
N ILE A 58 -2.32 -5.90 9.76
CA ILE A 58 -1.06 -6.43 9.24
C ILE A 58 0.01 -5.38 9.47
N LYS A 59 0.97 -5.67 10.34
CA LYS A 59 2.07 -4.77 10.68
C LYS A 59 3.29 -5.05 9.82
N HIS A 60 3.89 -3.99 9.31
CA HIS A 60 5.14 -4.02 8.58
C HIS A 60 6.10 -2.98 9.13
N SER A 61 7.39 -3.31 9.14
CA SER A 61 8.46 -2.37 9.49
C SER A 61 9.35 -2.15 8.27
N TYR A 62 9.28 -0.95 7.72
CA TYR A 62 9.98 -0.53 6.52
C TYR A 62 11.24 0.24 6.90
N GLN A 63 12.39 -0.26 6.46
CA GLN A 63 13.68 0.38 6.72
C GLN A 63 13.95 1.43 5.64
N PRO A 64 14.37 2.65 5.99
CA PRO A 64 14.79 3.63 5.00
C PRO A 64 15.98 3.10 4.19
N SER A 65 15.97 3.35 2.89
CA SER A 65 17.14 3.07 2.04
C SER A 65 18.26 4.04 2.38
N LYS A 66 19.50 3.58 2.32
CA LYS A 66 20.69 4.44 2.50
C LYS A 66 20.82 5.54 1.44
N SER A 67 20.18 5.36 0.28
CA SER A 67 20.33 6.23 -0.89
C SER A 67 19.26 7.29 -1.05
N SER A 68 18.13 7.21 -0.32
CA SER A 68 17.03 8.18 -0.45
C SER A 68 16.04 8.10 0.71
N ASN A 69 15.56 9.26 1.16
CA ASN A 69 14.51 9.40 2.18
C ASN A 69 13.10 9.01 1.68
N SER A 70 12.90 8.83 0.37
CA SER A 70 11.61 8.42 -0.21
C SER A 70 11.51 6.93 -0.52
N ARG A 71 12.64 6.20 -0.43
CA ARG A 71 12.71 4.77 -0.69
C ARG A 71 12.85 4.01 0.62
N PHE A 72 12.00 3.02 0.80
CA PHE A 72 11.97 2.15 1.95
C PHE A 72 11.99 0.69 1.50
N THR A 73 12.62 -0.17 2.29
CA THR A 73 12.70 -1.60 1.99
C THR A 73 12.11 -2.39 3.15
N LEU A 74 11.13 -3.24 2.83
CA LEU A 74 10.67 -4.30 3.71
C LEU A 74 11.46 -5.57 3.38
N LYS A 75 12.30 -6.00 4.31
CA LYS A 75 12.93 -7.32 4.22
C LYS A 75 11.88 -8.37 4.56
N ALA A 76 11.40 -9.10 3.56
CA ALA A 76 10.46 -10.20 3.81
C ALA A 76 11.15 -11.30 4.63
N LYS A 77 10.38 -11.95 5.51
CA LYS A 77 10.79 -13.19 6.19
C LYS A 77 10.55 -14.37 5.22
N GLY A 78 11.53 -15.27 5.07
CA GLY A 78 11.41 -16.50 4.28
C GLY A 78 11.57 -16.35 2.76
N TYR A 79 11.07 -17.32 1.99
CA TYR A 79 11.27 -17.45 0.53
C TYR A 79 10.62 -16.35 -0.33
N GLN A 80 9.87 -15.44 0.30
CA GLN A 80 9.06 -14.44 -0.37
C GLN A 80 9.91 -13.36 -1.09
N GLY A 81 11.16 -13.13 -0.66
CA GLY A 81 12.06 -12.11 -1.23
C GLY A 81 11.68 -10.68 -0.80
N SER A 82 12.65 -9.76 -0.81
CA SER A 82 12.43 -8.38 -0.34
C SER A 82 11.37 -7.64 -1.16
N LEU A 83 10.64 -6.76 -0.48
CA LEU A 83 9.68 -5.83 -1.06
C LEU A 83 10.24 -4.43 -0.91
N ASP A 84 10.52 -3.77 -2.03
CA ASP A 84 10.87 -2.35 -2.02
C ASP A 84 9.59 -1.52 -2.17
N MET A 85 9.46 -0.51 -1.33
CA MET A 85 8.40 0.49 -1.36
C MET A 85 9.01 1.86 -1.60
N VAL A 86 8.52 2.58 -2.60
CA VAL A 86 8.91 3.96 -2.86
C VAL A 86 7.68 4.84 -2.72
N VAL A 87 7.78 5.88 -1.90
CA VAL A 87 6.82 6.98 -1.92
C VAL A 87 7.16 7.82 -3.15
N GLY A 88 6.35 7.70 -4.19
CA GLY A 88 6.54 8.42 -5.45
C GLY A 88 6.00 9.84 -5.35
N GLU A 89 4.81 10.07 -5.88
CA GLU A 89 4.15 11.37 -5.84
C GLU A 89 3.21 11.48 -4.65
N THR A 90 3.24 12.59 -3.93
CA THR A 90 2.30 12.89 -2.86
C THR A 90 2.33 14.38 -2.54
N ASP A 91 1.17 14.96 -2.22
CA ASP A 91 1.06 16.29 -1.63
C ASP A 91 0.94 16.25 -0.10
N TYR A 92 1.05 15.05 0.49
CA TYR A 92 0.89 14.73 1.91
C TYR A 92 -0.48 15.00 2.54
N GLN A 93 -1.32 15.81 1.89
CA GLN A 93 -2.59 16.33 2.40
C GLN A 93 -3.81 15.70 1.74
N ASN A 94 -3.72 15.24 0.49
CA ASN A 94 -4.85 14.69 -0.25
C ASN A 94 -4.57 13.30 -0.80
N TYR A 95 -3.41 13.08 -1.43
CA TYR A 95 -3.12 11.82 -2.11
C TYR A 95 -1.67 11.37 -1.97
N ALA A 96 -1.43 10.09 -2.25
CA ALA A 96 -0.10 9.53 -2.39
C ALA A 96 -0.11 8.36 -3.38
N ILE A 97 0.91 8.28 -4.22
CA ILE A 97 1.16 7.20 -5.16
C ILE A 97 2.43 6.47 -4.71
N LEU A 98 2.25 5.20 -4.32
CA LEU A 98 3.32 4.36 -3.83
C LEU A 98 3.65 3.27 -4.85
N TYR A 99 4.93 3.05 -5.09
CA TYR A 99 5.44 1.96 -5.91
C TYR A 99 5.90 0.82 -5.01
N TYR A 100 5.51 -0.39 -5.35
CA TYR A 100 5.93 -1.61 -4.71
C TYR A 100 6.61 -2.50 -5.74
N GLN A 101 7.85 -2.89 -5.48
CA GLN A 101 8.61 -3.76 -6.37
C GLN A 101 9.01 -5.04 -5.64
N ARG A 102 8.68 -6.19 -6.25
CA ARG A 102 9.06 -7.50 -5.76
C ARG A 102 9.37 -8.43 -6.92
N ARG A 103 10.56 -9.03 -6.93
CA ARG A 103 11.03 -9.93 -8.01
C ARG A 103 10.79 -9.33 -9.41
N ASN A 104 11.17 -8.06 -9.58
CA ASN A 104 10.99 -7.26 -10.81
C ASN A 104 9.54 -7.04 -11.27
N LYS A 105 8.54 -7.39 -10.44
CA LYS A 105 7.14 -7.01 -10.68
C LYS A 105 6.82 -5.75 -9.91
N ILE A 106 6.31 -4.75 -10.61
CA ILE A 106 5.90 -3.47 -10.06
C ILE A 106 4.40 -3.48 -9.78
N THR A 107 4.01 -2.80 -8.72
CA THR A 107 2.62 -2.51 -8.36
C THR A 107 2.55 -1.07 -7.90
N ILE A 108 1.60 -0.31 -8.44
CA ILE A 108 1.38 1.07 -8.09
C ILE A 108 0.10 1.13 -7.25
N LYS A 109 0.13 1.83 -6.13
CA LYS A 109 -1.04 2.01 -5.26
C LYS A 109 -1.33 3.48 -5.07
N LEU A 110 -2.56 3.87 -5.37
CA LEU A 110 -3.08 5.20 -5.09
C LEU A 110 -3.80 5.20 -3.75
N TYR A 111 -3.37 6.10 -2.88
CA TYR A 111 -3.96 6.35 -1.57
C TYR A 111 -4.53 7.77 -1.49
N GLY A 112 -5.59 7.93 -0.72
CA GLY A 112 -6.18 9.23 -0.38
C GLY A 112 -6.24 9.47 1.13
N ARG A 113 -6.22 10.74 1.56
CA ARG A 113 -6.60 11.11 2.94
C ARG A 113 -8.11 10.99 3.16
N LYS A 114 -8.88 10.98 2.08
CA LYS A 114 -10.31 10.68 2.02
C LYS A 114 -10.53 9.45 1.14
N THR A 115 -11.77 8.96 1.08
CA THR A 115 -12.17 7.79 0.29
C THR A 115 -12.31 8.06 -1.21
N THR A 116 -11.99 9.27 -1.64
CA THR A 116 -11.93 9.67 -3.06
C THR A 116 -10.93 10.81 -3.25
N VAL A 117 -10.46 10.99 -4.49
CA VAL A 117 -9.58 12.06 -4.96
C VAL A 117 -10.14 12.61 -6.28
N SER A 118 -9.56 13.68 -6.81
CA SER A 118 -10.00 14.24 -8.09
C SER A 118 -9.67 13.30 -9.26
N GLU A 119 -10.44 13.43 -10.35
CA GLU A 119 -10.24 12.69 -11.61
C GLU A 119 -8.82 12.88 -12.18
N GLU A 120 -8.22 14.06 -11.98
CA GLU A 120 -6.84 14.33 -12.40
C GLU A 120 -5.84 13.39 -11.71
N ILE A 121 -6.05 13.08 -10.43
CA ILE A 121 -5.19 12.15 -9.69
C ILE A 121 -5.41 10.70 -10.14
N TYR A 122 -6.62 10.32 -10.52
CA TYR A 122 -6.88 9.02 -11.13
C TYR A 122 -6.20 8.90 -12.50
N ARG A 123 -6.32 9.91 -13.37
CA ARG A 123 -5.61 9.92 -14.67
C ARG A 123 -4.10 9.84 -14.51
N LYS A 124 -3.56 10.50 -13.49
CA LYS A 124 -2.14 10.39 -13.16
C LYS A 124 -1.74 8.95 -12.81
N LEU A 125 -2.57 8.20 -12.07
CA LEU A 125 -2.32 6.79 -11.82
C LEU A 125 -2.30 5.99 -13.14
N ASP A 126 -3.24 6.25 -14.04
CA ASP A 126 -3.32 5.58 -15.35
C ASP A 126 -2.06 5.84 -16.19
N ASP A 127 -1.62 7.09 -16.28
CA ASP A 127 -0.39 7.48 -17.01
C ASP A 127 0.86 6.80 -16.43
N LEU A 128 0.96 6.75 -15.09
CA LEU A 128 2.08 6.09 -14.41
C LEU A 128 2.03 4.58 -14.58
N ALA A 129 0.85 3.97 -14.58
CA ALA A 129 0.65 2.54 -14.86
C ALA A 129 1.09 2.20 -16.29
N GLY A 130 0.66 2.99 -17.28
CA GLY A 130 1.05 2.81 -18.69
C GLY A 130 2.57 2.92 -18.89
N LYS A 131 3.23 3.87 -18.23
CA LYS A 131 4.71 3.99 -18.25
C LYS A 131 5.44 2.77 -17.68
N GLN A 132 4.77 1.99 -16.84
CA GLN A 132 5.30 0.73 -16.28
C GLN A 132 4.81 -0.52 -17.04
N GLY A 133 4.15 -0.34 -18.18
CA GLY A 133 3.60 -1.45 -18.97
C GLY A 133 2.44 -2.18 -18.27
N ILE A 134 1.69 -1.48 -17.42
CA ILE A 134 0.48 -1.99 -16.79
C ILE A 134 -0.72 -1.43 -17.54
N ASP A 135 -1.45 -2.30 -18.23
CA ASP A 135 -2.65 -1.90 -18.98
C ASP A 135 -3.78 -1.44 -18.05
N VAL A 136 -4.68 -0.61 -18.59
CA VAL A 136 -5.83 -0.05 -17.85
C VAL A 136 -6.73 -1.14 -17.26
N GLU A 137 -6.88 -2.28 -17.93
CA GLU A 137 -7.59 -3.46 -17.41
C GLU A 137 -6.97 -4.06 -16.14
N ASN A 138 -5.71 -3.74 -15.84
CA ASN A 138 -4.98 -4.18 -14.67
C ASN A 138 -4.91 -3.10 -13.57
N ILE A 139 -5.84 -2.13 -13.62
CA ILE A 139 -6.06 -1.11 -12.59
C ILE A 139 -7.36 -1.43 -11.85
N TYR A 140 -7.24 -1.72 -10.56
CA TYR A 140 -8.34 -2.23 -9.74
C TYR A 140 -8.77 -1.19 -8.70
N PRO A 141 -9.99 -0.65 -8.79
CA PRO A 141 -10.53 0.22 -7.75
C PRO A 141 -10.82 -0.58 -6.48
N PHE A 142 -10.62 0.05 -5.33
CA PHE A 142 -10.91 -0.52 -4.02
C PHE A 142 -12.20 0.07 -3.44
N PRO A 143 -12.93 -0.68 -2.58
CA PRO A 143 -14.18 -0.18 -2.02
C PRO A 143 -13.99 1.09 -1.18
N ALA A 144 -14.89 2.05 -1.36
CA ALA A 144 -14.90 3.32 -0.64
C ALA A 144 -15.67 3.27 0.70
N TYR A 145 -16.09 2.09 1.14
CA TYR A 145 -16.87 1.86 2.37
C TYR A 145 -16.56 0.50 2.98
N GLY A 146 -16.93 0.29 4.25
CA GLY A 146 -16.73 -0.99 4.93
C GLY A 146 -15.34 -1.19 5.53
N PHE A 147 -14.61 -0.11 5.81
CA PHE A 147 -13.27 -0.15 6.39
C PHE A 147 -13.21 -0.74 7.81
N CYS A 148 -12.02 -1.20 8.18
CA CYS A 148 -11.64 -1.56 9.55
C CYS A 148 -10.71 -0.50 10.13
N GLU A 149 -11.02 0.02 11.32
CA GLU A 149 -10.16 1.00 11.99
C GLU A 149 -9.26 0.39 13.08
N SER A 150 -9.62 -0.81 13.55
CA SER A 150 -8.91 -1.58 14.57
C SER A 150 -9.09 -3.08 14.29
N ALA A 151 -8.26 -3.90 14.93
CA ALA A 151 -8.38 -5.35 15.01
C ALA A 151 -8.16 -5.75 16.48
N ASP A 152 -8.77 -6.86 16.92
CA ASP A 152 -8.48 -7.44 18.23
C ASP A 152 -7.14 -8.21 18.23
N GLU A 153 -6.68 -8.61 19.41
CA GLU A 153 -5.37 -9.22 19.62
C GLU A 153 -5.16 -10.55 18.87
N PHE A 154 -6.23 -11.26 18.49
CA PHE A 154 -6.15 -12.53 17.77
C PHE A 154 -6.04 -12.33 16.24
N HIS A 155 -6.28 -11.12 15.75
CA HIS A 155 -6.31 -10.78 14.33
C HIS A 155 -5.20 -9.78 13.94
N ILE A 156 -4.03 -9.95 14.56
CA ILE A 156 -2.82 -9.17 14.29
C ILE A 156 -1.75 -10.07 13.65
N LEU A 157 -1.18 -9.63 12.53
CA LEU A 157 -0.08 -10.28 11.84
C LEU A 157 1.17 -9.38 11.83
N ASP A 158 2.27 -9.83 12.44
CA ASP A 158 3.55 -9.09 12.64
C ASP A 158 4.79 -9.66 11.89
#